data_AF-A0AAD5R5M7-F1
#
_entry.id   AF-A0AAD5R5M7-F1
#
_cell.length_a   1.000
_cell.length_b   1.000
_cell.length_c   1.000
_cell.angle_alpha   90.00
_cell.angle_beta   90.00
_cell.angle_gamma   90.00
#
_symmetry.space_group_name_H-M   'P 1'
#
loop_
_entity.id
_entity.type
_entity.pdbx_description
1 polymer ?
#
loop_
_entity_poly.entity_id
_entity_poly.type
_entity_poly.pdbx_seq_one_letter_code
_entity_poly.pdbx_strand_id
1 'polypeptide(L)'
;METLLTTSLLIITVLIMTTVWGCGVMPPGQERTRNFTVSGFSLPVSMVYSGETTVRIEAPGIAPTKEAAKGSIERLVMQTVFDVLEQQGRSALLSDAIIATILGQLRVQINYDPLECQGATVSKGPETRITGNMMKVPHCIIIDGTVTATCPVENRQVMCMTIGMPMKTAAISTNYTMLSGTLTTTNIIMANWSREMWQNIVNRAIRMLTSGPFASNFFTASVTVS
;
A
#
# COMPACT_ATOMS: atom_id res chain seq x y z
N MET A 1 -29.27 -2.25 50.14
CA MET A 1 -29.62 -2.31 48.71
C MET A 1 -29.48 -0.93 48.09
N GLU A 2 -28.35 -0.24 48.36
CA GLU A 2 -28.09 1.14 47.90
C GLU A 2 -26.73 1.27 47.16
N THR A 3 -25.89 0.24 47.22
CA THR A 3 -24.57 0.19 46.58
C THR A 3 -24.59 -0.26 45.11
N LEU A 4 -25.76 -0.64 44.58
CA LEU A 4 -25.94 -1.10 43.19
C LEU A 4 -26.40 0.00 42.23
N LEU A 5 -26.89 1.13 42.76
CA LEU A 5 -27.41 2.25 41.95
C LEU A 5 -26.31 3.24 41.54
N THR A 6 -25.24 3.38 42.34
CA THR A 6 -24.16 4.34 42.07
C THR A 6 -23.14 3.83 41.03
N THR A 7 -22.93 2.52 40.94
CA THR A 7 -22.05 1.91 39.92
C THR A 7 -22.68 1.89 38.53
N SER A 8 -24.01 1.78 38.43
CA SER A 8 -24.71 1.80 37.14
C SER A 8 -24.75 3.20 36.49
N LEU A 9 -24.80 4.28 37.28
CA LEU A 9 -24.79 5.65 36.74
C LEU A 9 -23.42 6.08 36.18
N LEU A 10 -22.32 5.55 36.73
CA LEU A 10 -20.95 5.85 36.32
C LEU A 10 -20.60 5.19 34.97
N ILE A 11 -21.13 4.00 34.71
CA ILE A 11 -20.93 3.30 33.42
C ILE A 11 -21.70 4.00 32.31
N ILE A 12 -22.91 4.50 32.60
CA ILE A 12 -23.72 5.23 31.62
C ILE A 12 -23.05 6.57 31.26
N THR A 13 -22.51 7.34 32.21
CA THR A 13 -21.84 8.63 31.92
C THR A 13 -20.52 8.49 31.14
N VAL A 14 -19.77 7.39 31.32
CA VAL A 14 -18.57 7.09 30.49
C VAL A 14 -18.97 6.71 29.04
N LEU A 15 -20.14 6.10 28.83
CA LEU A 15 -20.66 5.73 27.51
C LEU A 15 -21.27 6.93 26.73
N ILE A 16 -21.79 7.97 27.39
CA ILE A 16 -22.33 9.15 26.69
C ILE A 16 -21.20 10.08 26.22
N MET A 17 -20.08 10.16 26.95
CA MET A 17 -18.92 10.96 26.54
C MET A 17 -18.21 10.39 25.29
N THR A 18 -18.21 9.07 25.11
CA THR A 18 -17.55 8.44 23.95
C THR A 18 -18.37 8.53 22.66
N THR A 19 -19.71 8.55 22.77
CA THR A 19 -20.60 8.61 21.59
C THR A 19 -20.75 10.03 21.03
N VAL A 20 -20.76 11.07 21.86
CA VAL A 20 -20.83 12.47 21.40
C VAL A 20 -19.51 12.90 20.73
N TRP A 21 -18.37 12.33 21.13
CA TRP A 21 -17.06 12.65 20.57
C TRP A 21 -16.72 11.82 19.32
N GLY A 22 -17.42 10.69 19.10
CA GLY A 22 -17.20 9.81 17.94
C GLY A 22 -17.38 10.49 16.59
N CYS A 23 -18.28 11.48 16.53
CA CYS A 23 -18.58 12.22 15.30
C CYS A 23 -17.98 13.64 15.27
N GLY A 24 -17.20 14.03 16.29
CA GLY A 24 -16.62 15.36 16.37
C GLY A 24 -15.62 15.62 15.24
N VAL A 25 -15.94 16.56 14.36
CA VAL A 25 -15.05 17.06 13.31
C VAL A 25 -14.18 18.17 13.90
N MET A 26 -12.87 18.09 13.71
CA MET A 26 -11.95 19.18 14.06
C MET A 26 -12.19 20.42 13.18
N PRO A 27 -12.03 21.63 13.72
CA PRO A 27 -12.08 22.85 12.92
C PRO A 27 -11.09 22.80 11.75
N PRO A 28 -11.40 23.47 10.61
CA PRO A 28 -10.49 23.58 9.49
C PRO A 28 -9.10 24.09 9.93
N GLY A 29 -8.04 23.45 9.44
CA GLY A 29 -6.65 23.77 9.82
C GLY A 29 -6.15 23.11 11.09
N GLN A 30 -7.00 22.36 11.82
CA GLN A 30 -6.59 21.53 12.97
C GLN A 30 -6.43 20.04 12.62
N GLU A 31 -6.43 19.71 11.34
CA GLU A 31 -6.24 18.36 10.83
C GLU A 31 -4.95 17.73 11.40
N ARG A 32 -5.03 16.45 11.78
CA ARG A 32 -3.86 15.72 12.26
C ARG A 32 -3.37 14.81 11.17
N THR A 33 -2.10 14.99 10.84
CA THR A 33 -1.39 14.18 9.86
C THR A 33 -0.39 13.27 10.58
N ARG A 34 -0.31 12.02 10.11
CA ARG A 34 0.72 11.03 10.48
C ARG A 34 1.40 10.55 9.23
N ASN A 35 2.72 10.46 9.27
CA ASN A 35 3.49 9.94 8.15
C ASN A 35 3.70 8.45 8.36
N PHE A 36 3.75 7.69 7.28
CA PHE A 36 4.13 6.29 7.34
C PHE A 36 5.00 5.90 6.15
N THR A 37 5.83 4.88 6.37
CA THR A 37 6.69 4.30 5.33
C THR A 37 6.56 2.80 5.35
N VAL A 38 6.24 2.20 4.21
CA VAL A 38 6.23 0.75 3.98
C VAL A 38 7.48 0.39 3.19
N SER A 39 8.20 -0.64 3.62
CA SER A 39 9.42 -1.10 2.96
C SER A 39 9.53 -2.62 3.00
N GLY A 40 10.41 -3.18 2.17
CA GLY A 40 10.70 -4.61 2.17
C GLY A 40 9.66 -5.48 1.44
N PHE A 41 8.78 -4.89 0.64
CA PHE A 41 7.93 -5.63 -0.29
C PHE A 41 8.67 -5.92 -1.61
N SER A 42 8.31 -6.98 -2.32
CA SER A 42 8.74 -7.19 -3.71
C SER A 42 7.77 -6.50 -4.66
N LEU A 43 8.25 -6.02 -5.81
CA LEU A 43 7.52 -5.08 -6.66
C LEU A 43 6.45 -5.79 -7.52
N PRO A 44 5.14 -5.73 -7.21
CA PRO A 44 4.12 -6.33 -8.06
C PRO A 44 3.98 -5.56 -9.38
N VAL A 45 3.53 -6.25 -10.44
CA VAL A 45 3.35 -5.62 -11.76
C VAL A 45 2.34 -4.47 -11.76
N SER A 46 1.38 -4.45 -10.84
CA SER A 46 0.41 -3.35 -10.69
C SER A 46 1.02 -2.07 -10.12
N MET A 47 2.24 -2.12 -9.60
CA MET A 47 2.98 -0.97 -9.06
C MET A 47 4.00 -0.41 -10.07
N VAL A 48 4.10 -0.98 -11.26
CA VAL A 48 4.93 -0.45 -12.36
C VAL A 48 4.05 0.05 -13.49
N TYR A 49 4.63 0.88 -14.36
CA TYR A 49 3.92 1.40 -15.51
C TYR A 49 4.73 1.27 -16.80
N SER A 50 4.02 1.32 -17.92
CA SER A 50 4.62 1.40 -19.24
C SER A 50 3.68 2.11 -20.20
N GLY A 51 4.20 3.08 -20.93
CA GLY A 51 3.50 3.70 -22.07
C GLY A 51 3.33 2.74 -23.25
N GLU A 52 4.14 1.68 -23.32
CA GLU A 52 4.24 0.77 -24.45
C GLU A 52 3.13 -0.28 -24.45
N THR A 53 2.34 -0.33 -25.52
CA THR A 53 1.26 -1.32 -25.66
C THR A 53 1.79 -2.75 -25.70
N THR A 54 2.94 -2.97 -26.34
CA THR A 54 3.57 -4.30 -26.44
C THR A 54 3.98 -4.84 -25.07
N VAL A 55 4.48 -3.97 -24.18
CA VAL A 55 4.82 -4.33 -22.79
C VAL A 55 3.58 -4.73 -22.02
N ARG A 56 2.47 -4.01 -22.19
CA ARG A 56 1.20 -4.33 -21.51
C ARG A 56 0.50 -5.57 -22.08
N ILE A 57 0.75 -5.93 -23.34
CA ILE A 57 0.29 -7.22 -23.89
C ILE A 57 1.06 -8.37 -23.25
N GLU A 58 2.38 -8.23 -23.12
CA GLU A 58 3.24 -9.23 -22.49
C GLU A 58 2.93 -9.39 -20.99
N ALA A 59 2.68 -8.27 -20.30
CA ALA A 59 2.35 -8.21 -18.88
C ALA A 59 1.10 -7.36 -18.62
N PRO A 60 -0.12 -7.94 -18.72
CA PRO A 60 -1.39 -7.22 -18.59
C PRO A 60 -1.61 -6.50 -17.26
N GLY A 61 -0.86 -6.85 -16.21
CA GLY A 61 -0.93 -6.19 -14.92
C GLY A 61 -0.19 -4.85 -14.83
N ILE A 62 0.60 -4.48 -15.84
CA ILE A 62 1.34 -3.21 -15.86
C ILE A 62 0.40 -2.04 -16.14
N ALA A 63 0.52 -0.98 -15.34
CA ALA A 63 -0.29 0.21 -15.52
C ALA A 63 0.07 0.98 -16.81
N PRO A 64 -0.90 1.62 -17.48
CA PRO A 64 -0.64 2.38 -18.71
C PRO A 64 0.10 3.69 -18.49
N THR A 65 0.01 4.27 -17.29
CA THR A 65 0.65 5.54 -16.93
C THR A 65 1.15 5.49 -15.49
N LYS A 66 2.04 6.43 -15.17
CA LYS A 66 2.56 6.62 -13.81
C LYS A 66 1.43 6.90 -12.81
N GLU A 67 0.46 7.72 -13.21
CA GLU A 67 -0.69 8.11 -12.39
C GLU A 67 -1.61 6.91 -12.12
N ALA A 68 -1.78 6.02 -13.09
CA ALA A 68 -2.57 4.81 -12.92
C ALA A 68 -1.92 3.81 -11.93
N ALA A 69 -0.58 3.67 -11.98
CA ALA A 69 0.16 2.87 -11.00
C ALA A 69 0.03 3.47 -9.59
N LYS A 70 0.22 4.80 -9.46
CA LYS A 70 0.03 5.52 -8.19
C LYS A 70 -1.37 5.34 -7.61
N GLY A 71 -2.40 5.60 -8.42
CA GLY A 71 -3.80 5.49 -7.99
C GLY A 71 -4.19 4.06 -7.60
N SER A 72 -3.59 3.05 -8.23
CA SER A 72 -3.80 1.64 -7.85
C SER A 72 -3.29 1.35 -6.44
N ILE A 73 -2.10 1.86 -6.09
CA ILE A 73 -1.52 1.71 -4.75
C ILE A 73 -2.29 2.51 -3.72
N GLU A 74 -2.64 3.75 -4.05
CA GLU A 74 -3.42 4.63 -3.17
C GLU A 74 -4.76 3.98 -2.80
N ARG A 75 -5.48 3.46 -3.79
CA ARG A 75 -6.72 2.72 -3.56
C ARG A 75 -6.49 1.46 -2.72
N LEU A 76 -5.43 0.70 -2.99
CA LEU A 76 -5.11 -0.52 -2.24
C LEU A 76 -4.84 -0.21 -0.77
N VAL A 77 -3.97 0.77 -0.48
CA VAL A 77 -3.64 1.17 0.89
C VAL A 77 -4.86 1.75 1.58
N MET A 78 -5.60 2.64 0.92
CA MET A 78 -6.80 3.25 1.48
C MET A 78 -7.85 2.20 1.83
N GLN A 79 -8.16 1.29 0.90
CA GLN A 79 -9.12 0.19 1.13
C GLN A 79 -8.69 -0.66 2.33
N THR A 80 -7.41 -1.06 2.37
CA THR A 80 -6.94 -1.94 3.44
C THR A 80 -6.91 -1.25 4.81
N VAL A 81 -6.58 0.04 4.87
CA VAL A 81 -6.67 0.83 6.10
C VAL A 81 -8.13 0.96 6.55
N PHE A 82 -9.05 1.18 5.61
CA PHE A 82 -10.48 1.34 5.89
C PHE A 82 -11.07 0.02 6.40
N ASP A 83 -10.74 -1.10 5.78
CA ASP A 83 -11.20 -2.43 6.21
C ASP A 83 -10.76 -2.74 7.66
N VAL A 84 -9.50 -2.42 8.02
CA VAL A 84 -9.00 -2.59 9.39
C VAL A 84 -9.77 -1.71 10.38
N LEU A 85 -10.01 -0.45 10.03
CA LEU A 85 -10.74 0.49 10.87
C LEU A 85 -12.22 0.10 11.02
N GLU A 86 -12.85 -0.39 9.95
CA GLU A 86 -14.20 -0.93 9.99
C GLU A 86 -14.27 -2.15 10.91
N GLN A 87 -13.35 -3.10 10.76
CA GLN A 87 -13.26 -4.27 11.64
C GLN A 87 -13.07 -3.86 13.11
N GLN A 88 -12.22 -2.86 13.37
CA GLN A 88 -12.00 -2.36 14.72
C GLN A 88 -13.23 -1.63 15.27
N GLY A 89 -13.91 -0.81 14.46
CA GLY A 89 -15.13 -0.12 14.84
C GLY A 89 -16.26 -1.09 15.19
N ARG A 90 -16.44 -2.14 14.38
CA ARG A 90 -17.39 -3.22 14.67
C ARG A 90 -17.04 -3.98 15.94
N SER A 91 -15.76 -4.26 16.15
CA SER A 91 -15.28 -4.90 17.39
C SER A 91 -15.53 -4.02 18.63
N ALA A 92 -15.60 -2.70 18.45
CA ALA A 92 -15.96 -1.73 19.48
C ALA A 92 -17.47 -1.44 19.57
N LEU A 93 -18.31 -2.23 18.88
CA LEU A 93 -19.77 -2.10 18.86
C LEU A 93 -20.27 -0.74 18.32
N LEU A 94 -19.48 -0.08 17.46
CA LEU A 94 -19.94 1.10 16.72
C LEU A 94 -20.94 0.68 15.63
N SER A 95 -21.95 1.51 15.39
CA SER A 95 -22.87 1.30 14.27
C SER A 95 -22.18 1.60 12.94
N ASP A 96 -22.62 0.96 11.85
CA ASP A 96 -22.05 1.17 10.52
C ASP A 96 -22.11 2.66 10.09
N ALA A 97 -23.15 3.40 10.52
CA ALA A 97 -23.27 4.83 10.26
C ALA A 97 -22.16 5.66 10.93
N ILE A 98 -21.79 5.31 12.16
CA ILE A 98 -20.69 5.99 12.88
C ILE A 98 -19.36 5.62 12.22
N ILE A 99 -19.16 4.35 11.89
CA ILE A 99 -17.95 3.87 11.20
C ILE A 99 -17.78 4.63 9.87
N ALA A 100 -18.82 4.68 9.04
CA ALA A 100 -18.79 5.41 7.77
C ALA A 100 -18.46 6.90 7.94
N THR A 101 -18.99 7.53 9.00
CA THR A 101 -18.70 8.94 9.32
C THR A 101 -17.22 9.13 9.70
N ILE A 102 -16.67 8.24 10.53
CA ILE A 102 -15.26 8.27 10.93
C ILE A 102 -14.35 8.04 9.71
N LEU A 103 -14.66 7.06 8.87
CA LEU A 103 -13.89 6.77 7.66
C LEU A 103 -13.95 7.93 6.65
N GLY A 104 -15.08 8.61 6.52
CA GLY A 104 -15.22 9.81 5.70
C GLY A 104 -14.37 11.01 6.16
N GLN A 105 -13.86 10.96 7.40
CA GLN A 105 -12.98 11.96 8.00
C GLN A 105 -11.49 11.57 7.89
N LEU A 106 -11.15 10.46 7.23
CA LEU A 106 -9.79 10.00 6.99
C LEU A 106 -9.42 10.14 5.52
N ARG A 107 -8.24 10.71 5.26
CA ARG A 107 -7.63 10.79 3.94
C ARG A 107 -6.28 10.10 3.98
N VAL A 108 -6.02 9.29 2.96
CA VAL A 108 -4.72 8.66 2.74
C VAL A 108 -4.11 9.31 1.51
N GLN A 109 -2.87 9.74 1.59
CA GLN A 109 -2.12 10.19 0.42
C GLN A 109 -0.85 9.39 0.30
N ILE A 110 -0.55 8.93 -0.90
CA ILE A 110 0.60 8.08 -1.16
C ILE A 110 1.66 8.86 -1.95
N ASN A 111 2.88 8.84 -1.44
CA ASN A 111 4.07 9.29 -2.14
C ASN A 111 4.91 8.07 -2.55
N TYR A 112 4.76 7.73 -3.83
CA TYR A 112 5.43 6.61 -4.50
C TYR A 112 5.96 7.06 -5.85
N ASP A 113 7.11 6.56 -6.28
CA ASP A 113 7.59 6.77 -7.65
C ASP A 113 7.63 5.43 -8.40
N PRO A 114 6.59 5.11 -9.20
CA PRO A 114 6.54 3.86 -9.96
C PRO A 114 7.74 3.67 -10.89
N LEU A 115 8.22 2.44 -10.99
CA LEU A 115 9.21 2.07 -12.01
C LEU A 115 8.55 2.07 -13.40
N GLU A 116 9.20 2.70 -14.37
CA GLU A 116 8.83 2.59 -15.78
C GLU A 116 9.49 1.37 -16.41
N CYS A 117 8.70 0.50 -17.01
CA CYS A 117 9.19 -0.64 -17.79
C CYS A 117 9.01 -0.33 -19.27
N GLN A 118 10.04 0.17 -19.95
CA GLN A 118 9.96 0.42 -21.40
C GLN A 118 10.06 -0.89 -22.21
N GLY A 119 10.56 -1.95 -21.61
CA GLY A 119 10.48 -3.32 -22.09
C GLY A 119 10.10 -4.26 -20.94
N ALA A 120 9.50 -5.40 -21.26
CA ALA A 120 9.21 -6.43 -20.27
C ALA A 120 9.44 -7.82 -20.86
N THR A 121 9.76 -8.75 -19.97
CA THR A 121 9.76 -10.18 -20.27
C THR A 121 9.07 -10.90 -19.14
N VAL A 122 8.04 -11.65 -19.47
CA VAL A 122 7.38 -12.54 -18.52
C VAL A 122 8.02 -13.91 -18.64
N SER A 123 8.85 -14.25 -17.67
CA SER A 123 9.39 -15.60 -17.56
C SER A 123 8.28 -16.51 -17.01
N LYS A 124 7.94 -17.55 -17.76
CA LYS A 124 7.02 -18.61 -17.35
C LYS A 124 7.74 -19.81 -16.70
N GLY A 125 9.02 -19.65 -16.34
CA GLY A 125 9.87 -20.72 -15.80
C GLY A 125 11.35 -20.58 -16.18
N PRO A 126 12.23 -21.47 -15.67
CA PRO A 126 13.69 -21.32 -15.77
C PRO A 126 14.28 -21.37 -17.20
N GLU A 127 13.46 -21.64 -18.23
CA GLU A 127 13.91 -21.82 -19.61
C GLU A 127 13.31 -20.81 -20.62
N THR A 128 12.72 -19.70 -20.16
CA THR A 128 12.17 -18.74 -21.11
C THR A 128 13.25 -18.06 -21.94
N ARG A 129 13.28 -18.42 -23.23
CA ARG A 129 13.96 -17.66 -24.28
C ARG A 129 13.28 -16.30 -24.41
N ILE A 130 14.03 -15.23 -24.16
CA ILE A 130 13.51 -13.87 -24.31
C ILE A 130 13.51 -13.53 -25.80
N THR A 131 12.35 -13.64 -26.44
CA THR A 131 12.12 -13.20 -27.82
C THR A 131 11.44 -11.84 -27.79
N GLY A 132 12.16 -10.81 -27.36
CA GLY A 132 11.65 -9.45 -27.26
C GLY A 132 12.51 -8.47 -28.03
N ASN A 133 11.92 -7.35 -28.46
CA ASN A 133 12.65 -6.21 -29.02
C ASN A 133 13.34 -5.46 -27.87
N MET A 134 14.46 -6.03 -27.35
CA MET A 134 15.11 -5.66 -26.08
C MET A 134 15.98 -4.40 -26.15
N MET A 135 15.62 -3.41 -26.99
CA MET A 135 16.37 -2.16 -27.11
C MET A 135 15.85 -1.04 -26.20
N LYS A 136 14.78 -1.28 -25.41
CA LYS A 136 14.14 -0.27 -24.56
C LYS A 136 14.57 -0.39 -23.10
N VAL A 137 14.77 0.74 -22.43
CA VAL A 137 15.39 0.83 -21.09
C VAL A 137 14.56 1.74 -20.19
N PRO A 138 14.13 1.31 -18.99
CA PRO A 138 14.48 0.04 -18.33
C PRO A 138 13.69 -1.15 -18.89
N HIS A 139 14.35 -2.31 -19.01
CA HIS A 139 13.68 -3.57 -19.34
C HIS A 139 13.45 -4.37 -18.05
N CYS A 140 12.21 -4.75 -17.77
CA CYS A 140 11.78 -5.40 -16.54
C CYS A 140 11.66 -6.93 -16.74
N ILE A 141 12.17 -7.70 -15.77
CA ILE A 141 12.01 -9.15 -15.70
C ILE A 141 10.89 -9.47 -14.71
N ILE A 142 9.85 -10.15 -15.20
CA ILE A 142 8.64 -10.45 -14.46
C ILE A 142 8.51 -11.96 -14.28
N ILE A 143 8.34 -12.38 -13.04
CA ILE A 143 8.12 -13.78 -12.64
C ILE A 143 6.90 -13.79 -11.72
N ASP A 144 5.90 -14.60 -12.05
CA ASP A 144 4.67 -14.76 -11.25
C ASP A 144 4.01 -13.44 -10.84
N GLY A 145 3.91 -12.49 -11.78
CA GLY A 145 3.30 -11.18 -11.54
C GLY A 145 4.13 -10.22 -10.68
N THR A 146 5.40 -10.55 -10.44
CA THR A 146 6.36 -9.73 -9.66
C THR A 146 7.52 -9.32 -10.55
N VAL A 147 7.89 -8.04 -10.52
CA VAL A 147 9.16 -7.59 -11.09
C VAL A 147 10.26 -8.06 -10.16
N THR A 148 11.14 -8.93 -10.65
CA THR A 148 12.23 -9.53 -9.86
C THR A 148 13.57 -8.85 -10.11
N ALA A 149 13.76 -8.31 -11.32
CA ALA A 149 14.97 -7.64 -11.70
C ALA A 149 14.75 -6.66 -12.86
N THR A 150 15.73 -5.78 -13.08
CA THR A 150 15.82 -4.96 -14.28
C THR A 150 17.08 -5.29 -15.06
N CYS A 151 17.07 -4.98 -16.35
CA CYS A 151 18.25 -5.12 -17.18
C CYS A 151 19.11 -3.86 -17.08
N PRO A 152 20.37 -3.97 -16.60
CA PRO A 152 21.27 -2.84 -16.60
C PRO A 152 21.63 -2.47 -18.03
N VAL A 153 21.90 -1.18 -18.21
CA VAL A 153 22.46 -0.65 -19.45
C VAL A 153 23.92 -0.38 -19.23
N GLU A 154 24.74 -0.94 -20.10
CA GLU A 154 26.16 -0.63 -20.17
C GLU A 154 26.46 -0.35 -21.64
N ASN A 155 27.12 0.77 -21.93
CA ASN A 155 27.44 1.21 -23.29
C ASN A 155 26.25 1.26 -24.27
N ARG A 156 25.07 1.69 -23.80
CA ARG A 156 23.80 1.75 -24.57
C ARG A 156 23.28 0.38 -25.05
N GLN A 157 23.78 -0.71 -24.48
CA GLN A 157 23.29 -2.06 -24.74
C GLN A 157 22.63 -2.64 -23.49
N VAL A 158 21.54 -3.35 -23.69
CA VAL A 158 20.81 -4.06 -22.62
C VAL A 158 21.58 -5.34 -22.30
N MET A 159 22.12 -5.44 -21.09
CA MET A 159 23.05 -6.51 -20.70
C MET A 159 22.37 -7.82 -20.27
N CYS A 160 21.04 -7.89 -20.31
CA CYS A 160 20.29 -9.10 -19.95
C CYS A 160 20.48 -10.28 -20.93
N MET A 161 21.25 -10.12 -22.01
CA MET A 161 21.56 -11.24 -22.90
C MET A 161 22.97 -11.16 -23.47
N THR A 162 23.79 -12.14 -23.07
CA THR A 162 24.79 -12.71 -23.96
C THR A 162 24.46 -14.19 -24.08
N ILE A 163 24.14 -14.68 -25.29
CA ILE A 163 23.87 -16.11 -25.53
C ILE A 163 25.09 -16.91 -25.05
N GLY A 164 24.87 -17.88 -24.17
CA GLY A 164 25.95 -18.69 -23.56
C GLY A 164 26.63 -18.07 -22.34
N MET A 165 26.13 -16.94 -21.81
CA MET A 165 26.59 -16.34 -20.55
C MET A 165 25.45 -16.25 -19.53
N PRO A 166 25.75 -16.26 -18.22
CA PRO A 166 24.76 -16.00 -17.19
C PRO A 166 24.11 -14.62 -17.42
N MET A 167 22.79 -14.58 -17.31
CA MET A 167 21.98 -13.38 -17.47
C MET A 167 22.46 -12.30 -16.49
N LYS A 168 22.97 -11.16 -17.00
CA LYS A 168 23.32 -10.02 -16.13
C LYS A 168 22.06 -9.23 -15.83
N THR A 169 21.48 -9.48 -14.67
CA THR A 169 20.35 -8.73 -14.12
C THR A 169 20.81 -7.79 -13.01
N ALA A 170 20.17 -6.63 -12.89
CA ALA A 170 20.34 -5.72 -11.78
C ALA A 170 19.20 -5.91 -10.78
N ALA A 171 19.53 -5.87 -9.48
CA ALA A 171 18.54 -5.82 -8.43
C ALA A 171 17.70 -4.55 -8.55
N ILE A 172 16.44 -4.63 -8.15
CA ILE A 172 15.54 -3.48 -8.11
C ILE A 172 16.03 -2.53 -7.02
N SER A 173 16.18 -1.25 -7.36
CA SER A 173 16.53 -0.22 -6.38
C SER A 173 15.48 -0.17 -5.26
N THR A 174 15.94 0.02 -4.03
CA THR A 174 15.08 0.14 -2.85
C THR A 174 14.08 1.30 -2.96
N ASN A 175 14.34 2.29 -3.81
CA ASN A 175 13.43 3.40 -4.10
C ASN A 175 12.10 2.92 -4.71
N TYR A 176 12.08 1.80 -5.43
CA TYR A 176 10.87 1.24 -6.02
C TYR A 176 10.16 0.24 -5.10
N THR A 177 10.85 -0.24 -4.07
CA THR A 177 10.34 -1.16 -3.02
C THR A 177 10.14 -0.44 -1.68
N MET A 178 10.01 0.88 -1.73
CA MET A 178 9.70 1.74 -0.59
C MET A 178 8.53 2.64 -0.98
N LEU A 179 7.56 2.72 -0.09
CA LEU A 179 6.36 3.51 -0.24
C LEU A 179 6.28 4.44 0.96
N SER A 180 6.02 5.72 0.74
CA SER A 180 5.70 6.65 1.84
C SER A 180 4.30 7.19 1.67
N GLY A 181 3.69 7.65 2.75
CA GLY A 181 2.36 8.24 2.69
C GLY A 181 2.02 9.01 3.94
N THR A 182 0.88 9.68 3.87
CA THR A 182 0.30 10.43 4.98
C THR A 182 -1.12 9.97 5.25
N LEU A 183 -1.46 9.89 6.52
CA LEU A 183 -2.81 9.68 7.03
C LEU A 183 -3.25 10.99 7.67
N THR A 184 -4.21 11.67 7.06
CA THR A 184 -4.77 12.92 7.57
C THR A 184 -6.19 12.67 8.05
N THR A 185 -6.47 13.01 9.30
CA THR A 185 -7.81 12.88 9.88
C THR A 185 -8.33 14.21 10.42
N THR A 186 -9.63 14.44 10.22
CA THR A 186 -10.41 15.48 10.90
C THR A 186 -11.19 14.93 12.09
N ASN A 187 -11.13 13.63 12.37
CA ASN A 187 -11.86 13.03 13.49
C ASN A 187 -11.12 13.30 14.81
N ILE A 188 -11.82 13.89 15.80
CA ILE A 188 -11.19 14.27 17.07
C ILE A 188 -10.64 13.08 17.87
N ILE A 189 -11.25 11.89 17.75
CA ILE A 189 -10.78 10.69 18.44
C ILE A 189 -9.48 10.21 17.79
N MET A 190 -9.50 10.00 16.47
CA MET A 190 -8.34 9.49 15.73
C MET A 190 -7.16 10.48 15.74
N ALA A 191 -7.46 11.78 15.77
CA ALA A 191 -6.46 12.84 15.90
C ALA A 191 -5.63 12.73 17.20
N ASN A 192 -6.25 12.23 18.27
CA ASN A 192 -5.64 12.05 19.58
C ASN A 192 -5.06 10.64 19.80
N TRP A 193 -5.13 9.75 18.79
CA TRP A 193 -4.50 8.44 18.89
C TRP A 193 -2.98 8.55 18.99
N SER A 194 -2.42 7.71 19.85
CA SER A 194 -0.97 7.60 20.00
C SER A 194 -0.34 7.03 18.73
N ARG A 195 0.99 7.22 18.59
CA ARG A 195 1.75 6.64 17.48
C ARG A 195 1.62 5.12 17.45
N GLU A 196 1.59 4.47 18.61
CA GLU A 196 1.47 3.01 18.76
C GLU A 196 0.12 2.51 18.25
N MET A 197 -0.95 3.28 18.49
CA MET A 197 -2.28 2.95 17.99
C MET A 197 -2.31 3.02 16.46
N TRP A 198 -1.79 4.11 15.87
CA TRP A 198 -1.65 4.22 14.42
C TRP A 198 -0.76 3.12 13.83
N GLN A 199 0.38 2.84 14.46
CA GLN A 199 1.29 1.76 14.06
C GLN A 199 0.58 0.41 14.05
N ASN A 200 -0.28 0.12 15.03
CA ASN A 200 -1.06 -1.12 15.07
C ASN A 200 -2.04 -1.22 13.88
N ILE A 201 -2.73 -0.13 13.54
CA ILE A 201 -3.64 -0.08 12.38
C ILE A 201 -2.89 -0.34 11.08
N VAL A 202 -1.80 0.38 10.84
CA VAL A 202 -1.07 0.22 9.58
C VAL A 202 -0.38 -1.14 9.51
N ASN A 203 0.11 -1.68 10.64
CA ASN A 203 0.62 -3.06 10.70
C ASN A 203 -0.44 -4.10 10.33
N ARG A 204 -1.67 -3.95 10.83
CA ARG A 204 -2.79 -4.83 10.46
C ARG A 204 -3.15 -4.68 8.98
N ALA A 205 -3.10 -3.46 8.45
CA ALA A 205 -3.36 -3.22 7.05
C ALA A 205 -2.32 -3.94 6.16
N ILE A 206 -1.03 -3.83 6.47
CA ILE A 206 0.00 -4.59 5.75
C ILE A 206 -0.21 -6.10 5.87
N ARG A 207 -0.59 -6.62 7.04
CA ARG A 207 -0.93 -8.04 7.19
C ARG A 207 -2.11 -8.47 6.33
N MET A 208 -3.13 -7.64 6.17
CA MET A 208 -4.22 -7.93 5.24
C MET A 208 -3.73 -8.02 3.79
N LEU A 209 -2.78 -7.18 3.38
CA LEU A 209 -2.13 -7.32 2.07
C LEU A 209 -1.39 -8.66 1.94
N THR A 210 -0.76 -9.15 3.01
CA THR A 210 -0.09 -10.47 3.03
C THR A 210 -1.04 -11.67 2.91
N SER A 211 -2.33 -11.49 3.19
CA SER A 211 -3.36 -12.52 3.00
C SER A 211 -4.16 -12.39 1.70
N GLY A 212 -3.93 -11.31 0.94
CA GLY A 212 -4.70 -10.97 -0.24
C GLY A 212 -4.03 -11.36 -1.57
N PRO A 213 -4.49 -10.77 -2.69
CA PRO A 213 -3.91 -11.00 -4.02
C PRO A 213 -2.42 -10.64 -4.14
N PHE A 214 -1.89 -9.84 -3.21
CA PHE A 214 -0.50 -9.41 -3.16
C PHE A 214 0.31 -10.13 -2.08
N ALA A 215 -0.15 -11.29 -1.61
CA ALA A 215 0.45 -12.05 -0.52
C ALA A 215 1.95 -12.29 -0.70
N SER A 216 2.35 -12.79 -1.87
CA SER A 216 3.75 -13.05 -2.21
C SER A 216 4.59 -11.77 -2.29
N ASN A 217 3.98 -10.62 -2.57
CA ASN A 217 4.66 -9.35 -2.68
C ASN A 217 4.91 -8.67 -1.35
N PHE A 218 3.94 -8.76 -0.43
CA PHE A 218 4.00 -8.06 0.86
C PHE A 218 4.45 -8.96 2.03
N PHE A 219 4.78 -10.24 1.80
CA PHE A 219 5.14 -11.19 2.86
C PHE A 219 6.27 -10.67 3.79
N THR A 220 7.28 -10.01 3.22
CA THR A 220 8.41 -9.42 3.96
C THR A 220 8.24 -7.92 4.23
N ALA A 221 7.08 -7.35 3.87
CA ALA A 221 6.83 -5.93 4.04
C ALA A 221 6.72 -5.56 5.53
N SER A 222 7.27 -4.41 5.86
CA SER A 222 7.18 -3.80 7.19
C SER A 222 6.76 -2.35 7.06
N VAL A 223 6.20 -1.79 8.12
CA VAL A 223 5.74 -0.41 8.13
C VAL A 223 6.15 0.31 9.40
N THR A 224 6.47 1.60 9.26
CA THR A 224 6.83 2.49 10.36
C THR A 224 5.99 3.75 10.27
N VAL A 225 5.41 4.17 11.39
CA VAL A 225 4.65 5.43 11.54
C VAL A 225 5.49 6.45 12.30
N SER A 226 5.48 7.71 11.83
CA SER A 226 6.14 8.86 12.46
C SER A 226 5.20 10.00 12.80
#